data_AF-D7UA70-F1
#
_entry.id   AF-D7UA70-F1
#
_cell.length_a   1.000
_cell.length_b   1.000
_cell.length_c   1.000
_cell.angle_alpha   90.00
_cell.angle_beta   90.00
_cell.angle_gamma   90.00
#
_symmetry.space_group_name_H-M   'P 1'
#
loop_
_entity.id
_entity.type
_entity.pdbx_description
1 polymer ?
#
loop_
_entity_poly.entity_id
_entity_poly.type
_entity_poly.pdbx_seq_one_letter_code
_entity_poly.pdbx_strand_id
1 'polypeptide(L)'
;MPPTLASATGLAKAASISSRAYVTFLAGNGDYVKGVVGLAKGLRKVKTAYPLVVAVLPDVPAEHRRILKEQGCVVKEIEPVNPPENQTQFTMAYYVINYSKLRIWEFVEYSKMIYLDGDIQVFGNIDHLFDLDDGYFYAVMDCFCEKTWSNSLQYKIGYCQQ
;
A
#
# COMPACT_ATOMS: atom_id res chain seq x y z
N MET A 1 8.07 53.77 -25.79
CA MET A 1 7.80 52.44 -25.20
C MET A 1 9.12 51.82 -24.77
N PRO A 2 9.43 51.81 -23.47
CA PRO A 2 10.48 50.98 -22.86
C PRO A 2 9.88 49.66 -22.30
N PRO A 3 10.70 48.62 -22.08
CA PRO A 3 10.22 47.27 -21.83
C PRO A 3 9.77 47.06 -20.38
N THR A 4 8.76 46.21 -20.24
CA THR A 4 8.12 45.73 -19.03
C THR A 4 9.09 44.97 -18.13
N LEU A 5 9.30 45.39 -16.88
CA LEU A 5 9.89 44.54 -15.84
C LEU A 5 8.85 43.49 -15.44
N ALA A 6 9.11 42.23 -15.79
CA ALA A 6 8.38 41.10 -15.25
C ALA A 6 8.71 40.97 -13.75
N SER A 7 7.71 41.19 -12.91
CA SER A 7 7.77 40.88 -11.48
C SER A 7 7.91 39.37 -11.32
N ALA A 8 9.06 38.94 -10.80
CA ALA A 8 9.32 37.55 -10.46
C ALA A 8 8.34 37.13 -9.37
N THR A 9 7.38 36.28 -9.72
CA THR A 9 6.51 35.60 -8.78
C THR A 9 7.37 34.77 -7.84
N GLY A 10 7.39 35.18 -6.57
CA GLY A 10 7.94 34.40 -5.48
C GLY A 10 7.10 33.14 -5.29
N LEU A 11 7.46 32.06 -5.99
CA LEU A 11 7.20 30.72 -5.47
C LEU A 11 8.20 30.50 -4.35
N ALA A 12 7.79 30.86 -3.13
CA ALA A 12 8.36 30.26 -1.94
C ALA A 12 8.32 28.75 -2.16
N LYS A 13 9.50 28.18 -2.34
CA LYS A 13 9.76 26.74 -2.38
C LYS A 13 9.24 26.19 -1.06
N ALA A 14 7.99 25.74 -1.04
CA ALA A 14 7.47 24.91 0.03
C ALA A 14 8.46 23.74 0.11
N ALA A 15 9.26 23.72 1.17
CA ALA A 15 10.11 22.59 1.47
C ALA A 15 9.23 21.34 1.35
N SER A 16 9.60 20.45 0.44
CA SER A 16 8.82 19.26 0.10
C SER A 16 8.60 18.47 1.38
N ILE A 17 7.41 18.57 1.96
CA ILE A 17 6.92 17.56 2.90
C ILE A 17 6.83 16.30 2.06
N SER A 18 7.84 15.44 2.17
CA SER A 18 7.81 14.11 1.57
C SER A 18 6.56 13.41 2.09
N SER A 19 5.60 13.18 1.18
CA SER A 19 4.24 12.76 1.51
C SER A 19 4.26 11.43 2.29
N ARG A 20 3.27 11.18 3.15
CA ARG A 20 3.07 9.90 3.83
C ARG A 20 1.76 9.30 3.31
N ALA A 21 1.70 7.98 3.16
CA ALA A 21 0.50 7.32 2.62
C ALA A 21 0.25 5.94 3.19
N TYR A 22 -1.03 5.58 3.29
CA TYR A 22 -1.41 4.17 3.32
C TYR A 22 -1.32 3.62 1.91
N VAL A 23 -0.85 2.39 1.75
CA VAL A 23 -0.75 1.72 0.46
C VAL A 23 -1.40 0.36 0.52
N THR A 24 -2.12 0.00 -0.54
CA THR A 24 -2.65 -1.34 -0.75
C THR A 24 -2.45 -1.74 -2.22
N PHE A 25 -2.71 -3.00 -2.54
CA PHE A 25 -2.49 -3.58 -3.86
C PHE A 25 -3.74 -4.29 -4.36
N LEU A 26 -4.06 -4.13 -5.64
CA LEU A 26 -5.17 -4.80 -6.29
C LEU A 26 -4.73 -5.33 -7.67
N ALA A 27 -5.09 -6.58 -7.94
CA ALA A 27 -4.87 -7.25 -9.22
C ALA A 27 -6.14 -8.01 -9.63
N GLY A 28 -6.28 -8.26 -10.92
CA GLY A 28 -7.37 -9.04 -11.48
C GLY A 28 -8.73 -8.33 -11.50
N ASN A 29 -9.75 -9.10 -11.91
CA ASN A 29 -11.12 -8.65 -12.14
C ASN A 29 -12.13 -9.22 -11.14
N GLY A 30 -11.66 -9.84 -10.06
CA GLY A 30 -12.51 -10.43 -9.03
C GLY A 30 -13.01 -9.44 -7.98
N ASP A 31 -13.61 -9.99 -6.93
CA ASP A 31 -14.28 -9.24 -5.87
C ASP A 31 -13.36 -8.54 -4.86
N TYR A 32 -12.03 -8.68 -5.00
CA TYR A 32 -11.05 -8.07 -4.08
C TYR A 32 -11.16 -6.53 -4.00
N VAL A 33 -11.70 -5.89 -5.06
CA VAL A 33 -12.04 -4.45 -5.04
C VAL A 33 -13.01 -4.09 -3.90
N LYS A 34 -13.92 -5.00 -3.52
CA LYS A 34 -14.87 -4.80 -2.41
C LYS A 34 -14.13 -4.67 -1.08
N GLY A 35 -13.08 -5.46 -0.86
CA GLY A 35 -12.20 -5.36 0.29
C GLY A 35 -11.51 -3.99 0.35
N VAL A 36 -10.88 -3.57 -0.75
CA VAL A 36 -10.20 -2.27 -0.84
C VAL A 36 -11.16 -1.11 -0.58
N VAL A 37 -12.41 -1.20 -1.07
CA VAL A 37 -13.47 -0.24 -0.76
C VAL A 37 -13.80 -0.24 0.74
N GLY A 38 -13.83 -1.41 1.39
CA GLY A 38 -13.97 -1.56 2.84
C GLY A 38 -12.84 -0.87 3.61
N LEU A 39 -11.59 -1.13 3.22
CA LEU A 39 -10.40 -0.48 3.77
C LEU A 39 -10.48 1.04 3.65
N ALA A 40 -10.78 1.57 2.46
CA ALA A 40 -10.92 3.00 2.20
C ALA A 40 -12.02 3.63 3.09
N LYS A 41 -13.16 2.96 3.24
CA LYS A 41 -14.24 3.38 4.14
C LYS A 41 -13.82 3.34 5.61
N GLY A 42 -13.07 2.32 6.03
CA GLY A 42 -12.51 2.18 7.38
C GLY A 42 -11.60 3.34 7.74
N LEU A 43 -10.58 3.58 6.91
CA LEU A 43 -9.64 4.70 7.06
C LEU A 43 -10.35 6.06 7.12
N ARG A 44 -11.32 6.29 6.23
CA ARG A 44 -12.15 7.51 6.25
C ARG A 44 -12.99 7.63 7.52
N LYS A 45 -13.58 6.54 8.00
CA LYS A 45 -14.40 6.52 9.23
C LYS A 45 -13.57 6.91 10.46
N VAL A 46 -12.32 6.44 10.53
CA VAL A 46 -11.38 6.79 11.61
C VAL A 46 -10.64 8.11 11.37
N LYS A 47 -11.01 8.83 10.30
CA LYS A 47 -10.50 10.16 9.95
C LYS A 47 -8.99 10.21 9.81
N THR A 48 -8.42 9.25 9.07
CA THR A 48 -7.00 9.33 8.67
C THR A 48 -6.68 10.69 8.05
N ALA A 49 -5.51 11.24 8.38
CA ALA A 49 -4.98 12.43 7.70
C ALA A 49 -4.33 12.11 6.35
N TYR A 50 -4.03 10.83 6.08
CA TYR A 50 -3.21 10.39 4.96
C TYR A 50 -4.03 9.69 3.87
N PRO A 51 -3.67 9.85 2.59
CA PRO A 51 -4.38 9.21 1.49
C PRO A 51 -4.17 7.68 1.50
N LEU A 52 -5.11 6.96 0.89
CA LEU A 52 -4.92 5.57 0.48
C LEU A 52 -4.51 5.52 -0.99
N VAL A 53 -3.29 5.05 -1.25
CA VAL A 53 -2.78 4.76 -2.58
C VAL A 53 -3.06 3.29 -2.89
N VAL A 54 -3.68 3.03 -4.04
CA VAL A 54 -3.96 1.68 -4.51
C VAL A 54 -3.07 1.41 -5.72
N ALA A 55 -2.06 0.58 -5.52
CA ALA A 55 -1.25 0.04 -6.60
C ALA A 55 -2.11 -0.97 -7.39
N VAL A 56 -2.28 -0.77 -8.70
CA VAL A 56 -3.10 -1.62 -9.55
C VAL A 56 -2.27 -2.22 -10.69
N LEU A 57 -2.50 -3.49 -11.00
CA LEU A 57 -1.98 -4.09 -12.22
C LEU A 57 -2.84 -3.72 -13.45
N PRO A 58 -2.28 -3.79 -14.69
CA PRO A 58 -3.01 -3.48 -15.92
C PRO A 58 -4.29 -4.30 -16.13
N ASP A 59 -4.38 -5.49 -15.53
CA ASP A 59 -5.53 -6.40 -15.61
C ASP A 59 -6.74 -5.96 -14.76
N VAL A 60 -6.58 -4.98 -13.87
CA VAL A 60 -7.68 -4.42 -13.09
C VAL A 60 -8.62 -3.62 -14.00
N PRO A 61 -9.93 -3.97 -14.09
CA PRO A 61 -10.88 -3.30 -14.98
C PRO A 61 -11.01 -1.81 -14.72
N ALA A 62 -11.30 -1.04 -15.78
CA ALA A 62 -11.58 0.39 -15.70
C ALA A 62 -12.72 0.73 -14.71
N GLU A 63 -13.72 -0.15 -14.60
CA GLU A 63 -14.80 -0.02 -13.62
C GLU A 63 -14.27 -0.04 -12.17
N HIS A 64 -13.42 -1.02 -11.82
CA HIS A 64 -12.84 -1.12 -10.48
C HIS A 64 -12.00 0.12 -10.16
N ARG A 65 -11.19 0.58 -11.12
CA ARG A 65 -10.39 1.80 -10.99
C ARG A 65 -11.26 3.04 -10.76
N ARG A 66 -12.40 3.15 -11.45
CA ARG A 66 -13.37 4.23 -11.26
C ARG A 66 -13.97 4.18 -9.85
N ILE A 67 -14.41 3.00 -9.39
CA ILE A 67 -14.95 2.80 -8.04
C ILE A 67 -13.95 3.25 -6.97
N LEU A 68 -12.67 2.88 -7.11
CA LEU A 68 -11.61 3.27 -6.17
C LEU A 68 -11.40 4.79 -6.13
N LYS A 69 -11.35 5.45 -7.30
CA LYS A 69 -11.25 6.92 -7.39
C LYS A 69 -12.46 7.60 -6.74
N GLU A 70 -13.67 7.08 -6.95
CA GLU A 70 -14.90 7.57 -6.31
C GLU A 70 -14.91 7.38 -4.78
N GLN A 71 -14.16 6.40 -4.26
CA GLN A 71 -13.91 6.27 -2.81
C GLN A 71 -12.84 7.24 -2.29
N GLY A 72 -12.25 8.07 -3.15
CA GLY A 72 -11.18 9.01 -2.79
C GLY A 72 -9.78 8.38 -2.75
N CYS A 73 -9.60 7.20 -3.33
CA CYS A 73 -8.28 6.55 -3.41
C CYS A 73 -7.43 7.18 -4.52
N VAL A 74 -6.12 7.23 -4.29
CA VAL A 74 -5.13 7.53 -5.34
C VAL A 74 -4.79 6.23 -6.06
N VAL A 75 -5.30 6.06 -7.28
CA VAL A 75 -5.03 4.85 -8.08
C VAL A 75 -3.73 5.04 -8.87
N LYS A 76 -2.74 4.17 -8.64
CA LYS A 76 -1.44 4.18 -9.32
C LYS A 76 -1.24 2.85 -10.03
N GLU A 77 -1.16 2.89 -11.36
CA GLU A 77 -0.83 1.69 -12.14
C GLU A 77 0.65 1.34 -11.98
N ILE A 78 0.93 0.05 -11.87
CA ILE A 78 2.29 -0.49 -11.76
C ILE A 78 2.51 -1.62 -12.77
N GLU A 79 3.75 -1.77 -13.21
CA GLU A 79 4.14 -2.84 -14.12
C GLU A 79 4.27 -4.19 -13.37
N PRO A 80 3.75 -5.29 -13.92
CA PRO A 80 3.95 -6.62 -13.35
C PRO A 80 5.42 -6.97 -13.15
N VAL A 81 5.73 -7.70 -12.08
CA VAL A 81 7.05 -8.31 -11.88
C VAL A 81 6.98 -9.75 -12.36
N ASN A 82 7.48 -9.96 -13.58
CA ASN A 82 7.62 -11.30 -14.15
C ASN A 82 8.93 -11.94 -13.66
N PRO A 83 8.91 -13.20 -13.21
CA PRO A 83 10.14 -13.90 -12.91
C PRO A 83 11.00 -14.06 -14.17
N PRO A 84 12.34 -14.06 -14.05
CA PRO A 84 13.23 -14.27 -15.17
C PRO A 84 13.02 -15.65 -15.81
N GLU A 85 13.26 -15.76 -17.12
CA GLU A 85 13.06 -16.99 -17.90
C GLU A 85 13.86 -18.19 -17.34
N ASN A 86 15.05 -17.91 -16.79
CA ASN A 86 15.86 -18.91 -16.10
C ASN A 86 15.29 -19.18 -14.70
N GLN A 87 14.29 -20.06 -14.64
CA GLN A 87 13.66 -20.51 -13.40
C GLN A 87 14.73 -21.01 -12.42
N THR A 88 14.91 -20.26 -11.34
CA THR A 88 15.60 -20.72 -10.14
C THR A 88 14.66 -21.59 -9.32
N GLN A 89 15.20 -22.35 -8.35
CA GLN A 89 14.42 -23.19 -7.43
C GLN A 89 13.26 -22.45 -6.73
N PHE A 90 13.33 -21.12 -6.63
CA PHE A 90 12.40 -20.29 -5.85
C PHE A 90 11.53 -19.34 -6.70
N THR A 91 11.75 -19.26 -8.02
CA THR A 91 10.96 -18.40 -8.92
C THR A 91 9.84 -19.19 -9.56
N MET A 92 8.60 -18.92 -9.15
CA MET A 92 7.42 -19.59 -9.71
C MET A 92 6.57 -18.61 -10.51
N ALA A 93 6.28 -18.92 -11.76
CA ALA A 93 5.54 -18.06 -12.67
C ALA A 93 4.12 -17.70 -12.17
N TYR A 94 3.52 -18.54 -11.33
CA TYR A 94 2.20 -18.26 -10.77
C TYR A 94 2.21 -17.24 -9.61
N TYR A 95 3.40 -16.84 -9.10
CA TYR A 95 3.54 -15.82 -8.06
C TYR A 95 3.75 -14.40 -8.60
N VAL A 96 3.53 -14.14 -9.90
CA VAL A 96 3.65 -12.80 -10.50
C VAL A 96 2.86 -11.73 -9.73
N ILE A 97 1.66 -12.05 -9.26
CA ILE A 97 0.85 -11.14 -8.44
C ILE A 97 1.59 -10.78 -7.14
N ASN A 98 2.20 -11.76 -6.47
CA ASN A 98 2.93 -11.57 -5.21
C ASN A 98 4.22 -10.77 -5.43
N TYR A 99 4.97 -11.07 -6.48
CA TYR A 99 6.17 -10.30 -6.82
C TYR A 99 5.83 -8.86 -7.18
N SER A 100 4.71 -8.64 -7.88
CA SER A 100 4.26 -7.30 -8.29
C SER A 100 3.94 -6.39 -7.11
N LYS A 101 3.52 -6.94 -5.96
CA LYS A 101 3.35 -6.19 -4.70
C LYS A 101 4.64 -5.46 -4.29
N LEU A 102 5.82 -5.96 -4.66
CA LEU A 102 7.10 -5.32 -4.35
C LEU A 102 7.33 -3.99 -5.11
N ARG A 103 6.58 -3.71 -6.18
CA ARG A 103 6.64 -2.42 -6.89
C ARG A 103 6.24 -1.24 -6.02
N ILE A 104 5.57 -1.47 -4.90
CA ILE A 104 5.23 -0.43 -3.93
C ILE A 104 6.49 0.26 -3.39
N TRP A 105 7.63 -0.42 -3.31
CA TRP A 105 8.90 0.21 -2.92
C TRP A 105 9.41 1.26 -3.92
N GLU A 106 8.88 1.29 -5.14
CA GLU A 106 9.22 2.31 -6.15
C GLU A 106 8.44 3.62 -5.94
N PHE A 107 7.54 3.68 -4.95
CA PHE A 107 6.77 4.90 -4.65
C PHE A 107 7.60 5.88 -3.82
N VAL A 108 8.74 6.27 -4.38
CA VAL A 108 9.77 7.13 -3.76
C VAL A 108 9.32 8.58 -3.53
N GLU A 109 8.14 8.96 -4.01
CA GLU A 109 7.51 10.23 -3.68
C GLU A 109 7.02 10.30 -2.22
N TYR A 110 6.89 9.15 -1.54
CA TYR A 110 6.49 9.08 -0.13
C TYR A 110 7.70 8.85 0.78
N SER A 111 7.80 9.61 1.88
CA SER A 111 8.84 9.40 2.91
C SER A 111 8.62 8.13 3.72
N LYS A 112 7.36 7.79 3.97
CA LYS A 112 6.95 6.64 4.77
C LYS A 112 5.60 6.13 4.28
N MET A 113 5.49 4.82 4.21
CA MET A 113 4.27 4.14 3.78
C MET A 113 3.88 3.09 4.81
N ILE A 114 2.56 2.96 5.05
CA ILE A 114 1.99 1.83 5.79
C ILE A 114 1.26 0.97 4.79
N TYR A 115 1.73 -0.26 4.62
CA TYR A 115 1.06 -1.22 3.77
C TYR A 115 -0.07 -1.93 4.53
N LEU A 116 -1.26 -1.99 3.95
CA LEU A 116 -2.40 -2.77 4.44
C LEU A 116 -2.94 -3.61 3.27
N ASP A 117 -3.09 -4.91 3.46
CA ASP A 117 -3.73 -5.76 2.47
C ASP A 117 -5.19 -5.33 2.21
N GLY A 118 -5.68 -5.62 1.01
CA GLY A 118 -7.03 -5.21 0.58
C GLY A 118 -8.16 -5.84 1.38
N ASP A 119 -7.88 -6.85 2.20
CA ASP A 119 -8.80 -7.54 3.09
C ASP A 119 -8.71 -7.07 4.56
N ILE A 120 -7.94 -6.01 4.85
CA ILE A 120 -7.85 -5.42 6.18
C ILE A 120 -8.98 -4.40 6.42
N GLN A 121 -9.56 -4.46 7.62
CA GLN A 121 -10.53 -3.46 8.10
C GLN A 121 -9.99 -2.66 9.27
N VAL A 122 -10.01 -1.33 9.13
CA VAL A 122 -9.55 -0.39 10.17
C VAL A 122 -10.74 0.08 11.00
N PHE A 123 -10.66 -0.09 12.33
CA PHE A 123 -11.69 0.31 13.30
C PHE A 123 -11.28 1.46 14.23
N GLY A 124 -9.98 1.73 14.38
CA GLY A 124 -9.42 2.86 15.12
C GLY A 124 -8.37 3.59 14.27
N ASN A 125 -8.10 4.86 14.59
CA ASN A 125 -7.09 5.62 13.86
C ASN A 125 -5.69 5.10 14.23
N ILE A 126 -4.92 4.72 13.21
CA ILE A 126 -3.57 4.15 13.33
C ILE A 126 -2.48 5.07 12.75
N ASP A 127 -2.77 6.37 12.59
CA ASP A 127 -1.86 7.35 12.02
C ASP A 127 -0.58 7.53 12.83
N HIS A 128 -0.63 7.27 14.14
CA HIS A 128 0.52 7.27 15.05
C HIS A 128 1.63 6.29 14.62
N LEU A 129 1.31 5.27 13.81
CA LEU A 129 2.32 4.36 13.26
C LEU A 129 3.30 5.06 12.30
N PHE A 130 2.91 6.19 11.70
CA PHE A 130 3.84 6.99 10.89
C PHE A 130 4.91 7.70 11.72
N ASP A 131 4.73 7.78 13.04
CA ASP A 131 5.66 8.47 13.96
C ASP A 131 6.72 7.52 14.55
N LEU A 132 6.67 6.22 14.20
CA LEU A 132 7.76 5.28 14.49
C LEU A 132 9.06 5.71 13.81
N ASP A 133 10.22 5.35 14.38
CA ASP A 133 11.53 5.78 13.85
C ASP A 133 11.78 5.28 12.42
N ASP A 134 12.50 6.10 11.63
CA ASP A 134 12.91 5.71 10.28
C ASP A 134 14.05 4.68 10.32
N GLY A 135 14.27 3.97 9.20
CA GLY A 135 15.37 3.00 9.06
C GLY A 135 15.03 1.57 9.51
N TYR A 136 13.80 1.32 9.94
CA TYR A 136 13.30 0.00 10.35
C TYR A 136 12.13 -0.47 9.48
N PHE A 137 11.96 -1.79 9.40
CA PHE A 137 10.76 -2.44 8.87
C PHE A 137 9.92 -2.93 10.05
N TYR A 138 8.74 -2.31 10.25
CA TYR A 138 7.81 -2.69 11.30
C TYR A 138 6.71 -3.60 10.74
N ALA A 139 6.40 -4.66 11.48
CA ALA A 139 5.29 -5.57 11.18
C ALA A 139 4.74 -6.16 12.48
N VAL A 140 3.51 -6.67 12.42
CA VAL A 140 2.92 -7.44 13.51
C VAL A 140 3.36 -8.90 13.44
N MET A 141 3.39 -9.57 14.58
CA MET A 141 3.59 -11.02 14.60
C MET A 141 2.41 -11.72 13.94
N ASP A 142 2.70 -12.71 13.11
CA ASP A 142 1.68 -13.57 12.52
C ASP A 142 1.03 -14.47 13.59
N CYS A 143 -0.20 -14.91 13.34
CA CYS A 143 -0.92 -15.84 14.20
C CYS A 143 -0.54 -17.28 13.84
N PHE A 144 0.20 -17.96 14.72
CA PHE A 144 0.64 -19.34 14.49
C PHE A 144 -0.33 -20.35 15.12
N CYS A 145 -1.53 -20.48 14.54
CA CYS A 145 -2.56 -21.38 15.06
C CYS A 145 -2.52 -22.80 14.47
N GLU A 146 -1.74 -23.06 13.41
CA GLU A 146 -1.70 -24.38 12.80
C GLU A 146 -0.85 -25.38 13.62
N LYS A 147 -1.33 -26.62 13.72
CA LYS A 147 -0.65 -27.73 14.41
C LYS A 147 0.77 -27.99 13.88
N THR A 148 1.01 -27.73 12.61
CA THR A 148 2.32 -27.82 11.94
C THR A 148 3.39 -26.95 12.61
N TRP A 149 2.97 -25.83 13.22
CA TRP A 149 3.86 -24.90 13.91
C TRP A 149 3.91 -25.09 15.43
N SER A 150 3.34 -26.18 15.96
CA SER A 150 3.26 -26.45 17.41
C SER A 150 4.60 -26.54 18.13
N ASN A 151 5.67 -26.84 17.39
CA ASN A 151 7.03 -26.91 17.93
C ASN A 151 7.76 -25.56 17.96
N SER A 152 7.17 -24.51 17.35
CA SER A 152 7.77 -23.18 17.28
C SER A 152 7.69 -22.46 18.64
N LEU A 153 8.61 -21.53 18.88
CA LEU A 153 8.56 -20.68 20.07
C LEU A 153 7.28 -19.83 20.09
N GLN A 154 6.83 -19.40 18.91
CA GLN A 154 5.65 -18.58 18.68
C GLN A 154 4.36 -19.30 19.12
N TYR A 155 4.25 -20.60 18.85
CA TYR A 155 3.12 -21.41 19.34
C TYR A 155 3.09 -21.50 20.88
N LYS A 156 4.26 -21.64 21.52
CA LYS A 156 4.36 -21.69 23.00
C LYS A 156 3.98 -20.37 23.67
N ILE A 157 4.14 -19.25 22.96
CA ILE A 157 3.77 -17.91 23.45
C ILE A 157 2.24 -17.71 23.40
N GLY A 158 1.48 -18.65 22.80
CA GLY A 158 0.01 -18.64 22.84
C GLY A 158 -0.63 -17.54 21.99
N TYR A 159 0.13 -16.98 21.03
CA TYR A 159 -0.37 -15.96 20.11
C TYR A 159 -1.19 -16.61 19.00
N CYS A 160 -2.41 -17.02 19.37
CA CYS A 160 -3.37 -17.64 18.47
C CYS A 160 -4.69 -16.89 18.58
N GLN A 161 -5.06 -16.18 17.51
CA GLN A 161 -6.38 -15.60 17.33
C GLN A 161 -7.13 -16.47 16.32
N GLN A 162 -8.16 -17.17 16.80
CA GLN A 162 -9.20 -17.77 15.96
C GLN A 162 -10.39 -16.81 15.89
#